data_AF-G5R0Y9-F1
#
_entry.id   AF-G5R0Y9-F1
#
_cell.length_a   1.000
_cell.length_b   1.000
_cell.length_c   1.000
_cell.angle_alpha   90.00
_cell.angle_beta   90.00
_cell.angle_gamma   90.00
#
_symmetry.space_group_name_H-M   'P 1'
#
loop_
_entity.id
_entity.type
_entity.pdbx_description
1 polymer ?
#
loop_
_entity_poly.entity_id
_entity_poly.type
_entity_poly.pdbx_seq_one_letter_code
_entity_poly.pdbx_strand_id
1 'polypeptide(L)'
;MTKTSQASGRPRNWAQDPDLPPSDTLAPSAYKNAHTLLKVDRGHQAPLAGLGGVSDWPSLNYLSNITPQKSALNQGAWAALENRVRELAKQADVSVVHVVTGPLFERHIATLPEDATVEIPSGYWKVLFTGTALSFPA
;
A
#
# COMPACT_ATOMS: atom_id res chain seq x y z
N MET A 1 4.74 10.55 4.91
CA MET A 1 4.93 11.02 3.51
C MET A 1 5.34 12.47 3.53
N THR A 2 6.38 12.84 2.80
CA THR A 2 6.88 14.21 2.65
C THR A 2 7.01 14.55 1.16
N LYS A 3 7.48 15.75 0.83
CA LYS A 3 7.83 16.10 -0.57
C LYS A 3 8.92 15.19 -1.14
N THR A 4 9.94 14.91 -0.34
CA THR A 4 11.13 14.14 -0.74
C THR A 4 10.92 12.64 -0.71
N SER A 5 9.90 12.14 0.02
CA SER A 5 9.60 10.70 0.03
C SER A 5 8.93 10.20 -1.25
N GLN A 6 8.43 11.09 -2.13
CA GLN A 6 7.68 10.69 -3.32
C GLN A 6 8.62 10.38 -4.50
N ALA A 7 8.30 9.33 -5.25
CA ALA A 7 8.95 9.03 -6.53
C ALA A 7 7.98 8.28 -7.45
N SER A 8 8.04 8.57 -8.75
CA SER A 8 7.23 7.87 -9.76
C SER A 8 8.07 6.86 -10.55
N GLY A 9 7.41 5.94 -11.27
CA GLY A 9 8.09 5.02 -12.18
C GLY A 9 8.93 3.91 -11.54
N ARG A 10 8.85 3.73 -10.21
CA ARG A 10 9.52 2.60 -9.53
C ARG A 10 8.99 1.25 -10.05
N PRO A 11 9.85 0.27 -10.36
CA PRO A 11 9.40 -1.05 -10.79
C PRO A 11 8.73 -1.80 -9.63
N ARG A 12 7.91 -2.79 -9.99
CA ARG A 12 7.19 -3.66 -9.04
C ARG A 12 7.80 -5.05 -9.05
N ASN A 13 8.90 -5.20 -8.30
CA ASN A 13 9.57 -6.48 -8.11
C ASN A 13 9.05 -7.09 -6.81
N TRP A 14 8.03 -7.95 -6.92
CA TRP A 14 7.40 -8.59 -5.76
C TRP A 14 8.34 -9.59 -5.11
N ALA A 15 8.52 -9.47 -3.81
CA ALA A 15 9.37 -10.38 -3.05
C ALA A 15 8.71 -10.73 -1.72
N GLN A 16 9.08 -11.90 -1.21
CA GLN A 16 8.81 -12.23 0.18
C GLN A 16 9.60 -11.28 1.09
N ASP A 17 9.04 -10.93 2.24
CA ASP A 17 9.72 -10.08 3.22
C ASP A 17 10.88 -10.88 3.87
N PRO A 18 12.15 -10.44 3.74
CA PRO A 18 13.29 -11.14 4.32
C PRO A 18 13.36 -11.04 5.85
N ASP A 19 12.66 -10.09 6.46
CA ASP A 19 12.69 -9.86 7.90
C ASP A 19 11.62 -10.70 8.65
N LEU A 20 10.78 -11.43 7.91
CA LEU A 20 9.74 -12.32 8.46
C LEU A 20 10.07 -13.80 8.19
N PRO A 21 9.71 -14.72 9.11
CA PRO A 21 9.74 -16.15 8.83
C PRO A 21 8.94 -16.48 7.57
N PRO A 22 9.41 -17.39 6.70
CA PRO A 22 8.66 -17.75 5.49
C PRO A 22 7.25 -18.28 5.69
N SER A 23 6.93 -18.79 6.88
CA SER A 23 5.59 -19.22 7.28
C SER A 23 4.64 -18.06 7.56
N ASP A 24 5.16 -16.86 7.82
CA ASP A 24 4.41 -15.71 8.34
C ASP A 24 4.24 -14.61 7.28
N THR A 25 4.67 -14.88 6.04
CA THR A 25 4.57 -13.96 4.92
C THR A 25 4.31 -14.72 3.62
N LEU A 26 3.77 -14.04 2.62
CA LEU A 26 3.42 -14.66 1.36
C LEU A 26 4.63 -14.72 0.42
N ALA A 27 4.68 -15.78 -0.39
CA ALA A 27 5.56 -15.86 -1.55
C ALA A 27 4.84 -15.31 -2.82
N PRO A 28 5.57 -14.79 -3.82
CA PRO A 28 4.96 -14.29 -5.07
C PRO A 28 4.06 -15.29 -5.80
N SER A 29 4.32 -16.60 -5.62
CA SER A 29 3.54 -17.71 -6.16
C SER A 29 2.12 -17.79 -5.60
N ALA A 30 1.86 -17.36 -4.35
CA ALA A 30 0.53 -17.38 -3.75
C ALA A 30 -0.51 -16.55 -4.52
N TYR A 31 -0.03 -15.52 -5.25
CA TYR A 31 -0.87 -14.66 -6.09
C TYR A 31 -1.04 -15.18 -7.53
N LYS A 32 -0.51 -16.35 -7.87
CA LYS A 32 -0.75 -16.95 -9.20
C LYS A 32 -2.26 -17.18 -9.37
N ASN A 33 -2.77 -16.91 -10.58
CA ASN A 33 -4.19 -16.95 -10.94
C ASN A 33 -5.15 -16.01 -10.18
N ALA A 34 -4.71 -15.32 -9.11
CA ALA A 34 -5.57 -14.48 -8.27
C ALA A 34 -6.31 -13.38 -9.07
N HIS A 35 -5.61 -12.69 -9.97
CA HIS A 35 -6.25 -11.67 -10.82
C HIS A 35 -7.29 -12.26 -11.77
N THR A 36 -6.94 -13.34 -12.48
CA THR A 36 -7.82 -13.99 -13.46
C THR A 36 -9.11 -14.49 -12.81
N LEU A 37 -8.99 -15.15 -11.65
CA LEU A 37 -10.10 -15.83 -10.98
C LEU A 37 -10.90 -14.91 -10.06
N LEU A 38 -10.25 -13.96 -9.38
CA LEU A 38 -10.88 -13.18 -8.30
C LEU A 38 -10.93 -11.67 -8.59
N LYS A 39 -10.33 -11.21 -9.70
CA LYS A 39 -10.23 -9.78 -10.07
C LYS A 39 -9.60 -8.97 -8.94
N VAL A 40 -8.51 -9.49 -8.39
CA VAL A 40 -7.66 -8.81 -7.40
C VAL A 40 -6.29 -8.51 -7.97
N ASP A 41 -5.72 -7.41 -7.52
CA ASP A 41 -4.35 -7.02 -7.78
C ASP A 41 -3.48 -7.25 -6.54
N ARG A 42 -2.17 -7.19 -6.73
CA ARG A 42 -1.20 -7.01 -5.64
C ARG A 42 -1.29 -5.54 -5.19
N GLY A 43 -2.18 -5.26 -4.23
CA GLY A 43 -2.48 -3.91 -3.76
C GLY A 43 -1.58 -3.48 -2.61
N HIS A 44 -0.89 -2.35 -2.78
CA HIS A 44 -0.03 -1.72 -1.78
C HIS A 44 -0.84 -1.19 -0.58
N GLN A 45 -0.37 -1.47 0.64
CA GLN A 45 -0.83 -0.77 1.85
C GLN A 45 -0.14 0.60 1.95
N ALA A 46 1.18 0.60 2.15
CA ALA A 46 2.01 1.79 2.05
C ALA A 46 2.32 2.11 0.56
N PRO A 47 2.00 3.31 0.06
CA PRO A 47 1.97 3.58 -1.38
C PRO A 47 3.35 3.74 -1.99
N LEU A 48 3.66 2.95 -3.02
CA LEU A 48 4.93 3.01 -3.76
C LEU A 48 5.25 4.41 -4.29
N ALA A 49 4.27 5.09 -4.91
CA ALA A 49 4.49 6.42 -5.47
C ALA A 49 4.68 7.51 -4.38
N GLY A 50 4.13 7.29 -3.20
CA GLY A 50 4.20 8.24 -2.09
C GLY A 50 5.47 8.12 -1.24
N LEU A 51 6.08 6.93 -1.23
CA LEU A 51 7.25 6.60 -0.41
C LEU A 51 8.46 6.14 -1.23
N GLY A 52 8.35 6.04 -2.56
CA GLY A 52 9.41 5.51 -3.43
C GLY A 52 10.71 6.34 -3.50
N GLY A 53 10.77 7.51 -2.87
CA GLY A 53 11.97 8.34 -2.78
C GLY A 53 12.93 7.93 -1.65
N VAL A 54 12.49 7.07 -0.73
CA VAL A 54 13.35 6.58 0.37
C VAL A 54 14.38 5.57 -0.13
N SER A 55 15.49 5.40 0.59
CA SER A 55 16.60 4.53 0.19
C SER A 55 16.21 3.05 0.13
N ASP A 56 15.34 2.63 1.04
CA ASP A 56 14.83 1.26 1.20
C ASP A 56 13.53 1.01 0.43
N TRP A 57 13.16 1.87 -0.54
CA TRP A 57 11.91 1.74 -1.30
C TRP A 57 11.58 0.35 -1.87
N PRO A 58 12.54 -0.56 -2.21
CA PRO A 58 12.18 -1.90 -2.64
C PRO A 58 11.34 -2.67 -1.59
N SER A 59 11.47 -2.34 -0.30
CA SER A 59 10.66 -2.92 0.79
C SER A 59 9.16 -2.66 0.60
N LEU A 60 8.78 -1.59 -0.11
CA LEU A 60 7.39 -1.30 -0.44
C LEU A 60 6.77 -2.37 -1.35
N ASN A 61 7.57 -3.19 -2.03
CA ASN A 61 7.09 -4.33 -2.83
C ASN A 61 7.19 -5.68 -2.11
N TYR A 62 7.58 -5.70 -0.83
CA TYR A 62 7.53 -6.91 -0.01
C TYR A 62 6.09 -7.27 0.28
N LEU A 63 5.79 -8.57 0.29
CA LEU A 63 4.42 -9.06 0.40
C LEU A 63 3.79 -8.83 1.79
N SER A 64 4.58 -8.46 2.80
CA SER A 64 4.10 -7.89 4.07
C SER A 64 3.36 -6.56 3.90
N ASN A 65 3.68 -5.80 2.84
CA ASN A 65 3.02 -4.54 2.46
C ASN A 65 1.94 -4.72 1.38
N ILE A 66 1.64 -5.96 0.96
CA ILE A 66 0.75 -6.26 -0.17
C ILE A 66 -0.40 -7.16 0.26
N THR A 67 -1.60 -6.81 -0.16
CA THR A 67 -2.79 -7.65 0.03
C THR A 67 -3.49 -7.91 -1.32
N PRO A 68 -4.27 -9.00 -1.45
CA PRO A 68 -5.13 -9.21 -2.61
C PRO A 68 -6.30 -8.22 -2.61
N GLN A 69 -6.11 -7.05 -3.23
CA GLN A 69 -7.10 -5.99 -3.26
C GLN A 69 -7.90 -6.05 -4.56
N LYS A 70 -9.23 -5.95 -4.50
CA LYS A 70 -10.08 -5.91 -5.72
C LYS A 70 -9.58 -4.85 -6.70
N SER A 71 -9.36 -5.22 -7.96
CA SER A 71 -8.74 -4.36 -8.98
C SER A 71 -9.52 -3.05 -9.17
N ALA A 72 -10.85 -3.11 -9.13
CA ALA A 72 -11.71 -1.93 -9.23
C ALA A 72 -11.51 -0.93 -8.07
N LEU A 73 -11.20 -1.41 -6.86
CA LEU A 73 -10.86 -0.55 -5.73
C LEU A 73 -9.44 -0.01 -5.87
N ASN A 74 -8.46 -0.90 -6.10
CA ASN A 74 -7.04 -0.58 -6.22
C ASN A 74 -6.78 0.50 -7.28
N GLN A 75 -7.34 0.31 -8.47
CA GLN A 75 -7.14 1.21 -9.62
C GLN A 75 -8.11 2.39 -9.64
N GLY A 76 -9.17 2.34 -8.82
CA GLY A 76 -10.22 3.36 -8.75
C GLY A 76 -10.05 4.27 -7.53
N ALA A 77 -11.00 4.17 -6.59
CA ALA A 77 -11.09 5.08 -5.44
C ALA A 77 -9.83 5.06 -4.56
N TRP A 78 -9.15 3.91 -4.43
CA TRP A 78 -7.92 3.81 -3.64
C TRP A 78 -6.78 4.61 -4.28
N ALA A 79 -6.51 4.41 -5.58
CA ALA A 79 -5.54 5.21 -6.33
C ALA A 79 -5.87 6.71 -6.32
N ALA A 80 -7.15 7.08 -6.45
CA ALA A 80 -7.58 8.47 -6.39
C ALA A 80 -7.30 9.11 -5.02
N LEU A 81 -7.59 8.41 -3.92
CA LEU A 81 -7.25 8.84 -2.58
C LEU A 81 -5.73 9.01 -2.45
N GLU A 82 -4.93 8.01 -2.85
CA GLU A 82 -3.47 8.08 -2.77
C GLU A 82 -2.88 9.24 -3.58
N ASN A 83 -3.44 9.53 -4.75
CA ASN A 83 -3.08 10.71 -5.54
C ASN A 83 -3.33 11.99 -4.74
N ARG A 84 -4.51 12.13 -4.11
CA ARG A 84 -4.83 13.32 -3.31
C ARG A 84 -3.91 13.49 -2.09
N VAL A 85 -3.53 12.39 -1.44
CA VAL A 85 -2.59 12.39 -0.30
C VAL A 85 -1.20 12.86 -0.74
N ARG A 86 -0.74 12.42 -1.91
CA ARG A 86 0.53 12.90 -2.48
C ARG A 86 0.52 14.38 -2.79
N GLU A 87 -0.58 14.89 -3.34
CA GLU A 87 -0.74 16.33 -3.58
C GLU A 87 -0.82 17.12 -2.27
N LEU A 88 -1.49 16.60 -1.24
CA LEU A 88 -1.50 17.23 0.09
C LEU A 88 -0.08 17.36 0.66
N ALA A 89 0.74 16.32 0.54
CA ALA A 89 2.14 16.34 1.00
C ALA A 89 3.04 17.32 0.21
N LYS A 90 2.56 17.89 -0.91
CA LYS A 90 3.27 18.90 -1.70
C LYS A 90 2.88 20.34 -1.35
N GLN A 91 1.85 20.55 -0.54
CA GLN A 91 1.43 21.90 -0.15
C GLN A 91 2.53 22.64 0.63
N ALA A 92 2.50 23.96 0.61
CA ALA A 92 3.59 24.79 1.17
C ALA A 92 3.63 24.75 2.71
N ASP A 93 2.45 24.70 3.33
CA ASP A 93 2.19 24.69 4.77
C ASP A 93 2.22 23.28 5.40
N VAL A 94 2.17 22.22 4.57
CA VAL A 94 2.28 20.82 5.01
C VAL A 94 3.75 20.37 4.94
N SER A 95 4.33 20.07 6.11
CA SER A 95 5.68 19.50 6.19
C SER A 95 5.68 17.98 6.04
N VAL A 96 4.64 17.32 6.55
CA VAL A 96 4.50 15.87 6.53
C VAL A 96 3.02 15.45 6.57
N VAL A 97 2.69 14.37 5.86
CA VAL A 97 1.43 13.65 6.00
C VAL A 97 1.73 12.30 6.64
N HIS A 98 1.16 12.06 7.81
CA HIS A 98 1.17 10.77 8.46
C HIS A 98 -0.06 9.98 8.05
N VAL A 99 0.15 8.69 7.78
CA VAL A 99 -0.89 7.82 7.26
C VAL A 99 -0.79 6.49 8.00
N VAL A 100 -1.92 6.04 8.54
CA VAL A 100 -2.10 4.66 9.01
C VAL A 100 -3.14 4.01 8.12
N THR A 101 -2.93 2.76 7.74
CA THR A 101 -3.79 2.03 6.80
C THR A 101 -3.85 0.57 7.21
N GLY A 102 -4.90 -0.12 6.80
CA GLY A 102 -4.99 -1.55 7.02
C GLY A 102 -6.20 -2.21 6.38
N PRO A 103 -6.24 -3.55 6.40
CA PRO A 103 -7.38 -4.33 5.99
C PRO A 103 -8.46 -4.42 7.07
N LEU A 104 -9.67 -4.78 6.65
CA LEU A 104 -10.76 -5.26 7.50
C LEU A 104 -11.14 -6.68 7.08
N PHE A 105 -11.43 -7.54 8.06
CA PHE A 105 -11.90 -8.92 7.87
C PHE A 105 -13.25 -9.10 8.58
N GLU A 106 -14.27 -8.41 8.07
CA GLU A 106 -15.60 -8.34 8.70
C GLU A 106 -16.54 -9.42 8.16
N ARG A 107 -16.22 -9.98 6.98
CA ARG A 107 -16.95 -11.08 6.35
C ARG A 107 -16.03 -11.83 5.40
N HIS A 108 -16.30 -13.11 5.20
CA HIS A 108 -15.61 -13.90 4.19
C HIS A 108 -15.97 -13.41 2.77
N ILE A 109 -14.95 -13.10 1.97
CA ILE A 109 -15.10 -12.71 0.56
C ILE A 109 -14.67 -13.83 -0.37
N ALA A 110 -13.46 -14.35 -0.14
CA ALA A 110 -12.82 -15.46 -0.82
C ALA A 110 -11.41 -15.63 -0.19
N THR A 111 -10.71 -16.68 -0.57
CA THR A 111 -9.28 -16.90 -0.28
C THR A 111 -8.46 -16.86 -1.57
N LEU A 112 -7.14 -16.77 -1.47
CA LEU A 112 -6.27 -16.90 -2.64
C LEU A 112 -6.41 -18.31 -3.27
N PRO A 113 -6.37 -18.45 -4.61
CA PRO A 113 -6.55 -19.75 -5.27
C PRO A 113 -5.42 -20.74 -4.98
N GLU A 114 -4.20 -20.24 -4.79
CA GLU A 114 -3.00 -21.05 -4.61
C GLU A 114 -2.58 -21.12 -3.13
N ASP A 115 -3.33 -20.44 -2.25
CA ASP A 115 -3.16 -20.49 -0.80
C ASP A 115 -4.48 -20.18 -0.10
N ALA A 116 -5.21 -21.25 0.26
CA ALA A 116 -6.51 -21.13 0.90
C ALA A 116 -6.46 -20.62 2.35
N THR A 117 -5.27 -20.47 2.94
CA THR A 117 -5.11 -19.88 4.28
C THR A 117 -5.18 -18.35 4.26
N VAL A 118 -5.04 -17.74 3.08
CA VAL A 118 -5.02 -16.30 2.90
C VAL A 118 -6.40 -15.77 2.55
N GLU A 119 -7.07 -15.15 3.52
CA GLU A 119 -8.33 -14.47 3.28
C GLU A 119 -8.14 -13.15 2.52
N ILE A 120 -9.08 -12.87 1.62
CA ILE A 120 -9.18 -11.57 0.95
C ILE A 120 -9.85 -10.57 1.89
N PRO A 121 -9.21 -9.41 2.19
CA PRO A 121 -9.83 -8.38 3.02
C PRO A 121 -11.20 -7.93 2.48
N SER A 122 -12.17 -7.78 3.39
CA SER A 122 -13.54 -7.32 3.06
C SER A 122 -13.66 -5.82 2.91
N GLY A 123 -12.65 -5.08 3.36
CA GLY A 123 -12.54 -3.63 3.30
C GLY A 123 -11.12 -3.16 3.60
N TYR A 124 -10.88 -1.86 3.39
CA TYR A 124 -9.62 -1.19 3.70
C TYR A 124 -9.93 0.19 4.29
N TRP A 125 -9.07 0.65 5.18
CA TRP A 125 -9.19 1.96 5.80
C TRP A 125 -7.87 2.73 5.71
N LYS A 126 -7.96 4.06 5.78
CA LYS A 126 -6.82 4.95 5.86
C LYS A 126 -7.16 6.14 6.77
N VAL A 127 -6.33 6.38 7.78
CA VAL A 127 -6.43 7.53 8.70
C VAL A 127 -5.25 8.45 8.41
N LEU A 128 -5.51 9.76 8.32
CA LEU A 128 -4.52 10.75 7.92
C LEU A 128 -4.48 11.93 8.87
N PHE A 129 -3.26 12.43 9.12
CA PHE A 129 -3.04 13.70 9.81
C PHE A 129 -1.82 14.42 9.23
N THR A 130 -1.86 15.74 9.24
CA THR A 130 -0.79 16.59 8.71
C THR A 130 0.02 17.22 9.83
N GLY A 131 1.34 17.19 9.71
CA GLY A 131 2.21 18.09 10.45
C GLY A 131 2.40 19.37 9.64
N THR A 132 2.25 20.52 10.28
CA THR A 132 2.52 21.83 9.69
C THR A 132 3.88 22.34 10.12
N ALA A 133 4.55 23.10 9.26
CA ALA A 133 5.71 23.86 9.69
C ALA A 133 5.26 24.96 10.65
N LEU A 134 5.87 25.06 11.83
CA LEU A 134 5.69 26.22 12.70
C LEU A 134 6.34 27.43 12.01
N SER A 135 5.53 28.37 11.52
CA SER A 135 6.02 29.69 11.15
C SER A 135 6.16 30.50 12.44
N PHE A 136 7.39 30.65 12.93
CA PHE A 136 7.67 31.71 13.89
C PHE A 136 7.80 33.03 13.13
N PRO A 137 7.04 34.08 13.46
CA PRO A 137 7.30 35.40 12.94
C PRO A 137 8.69 35.85 13.41
N ALA A 138 9.46 36.43 12.49
CA ALA A 138 10.77 37.02 12.75
C ALA A 138 10.67 38.25 13.66
#